data_AF-A0A2N1SD56-F1
#
_entry.id   AF-A0A2N1SD56-F1
#
_cell.length_a   1.000
_cell.length_b   1.000
_cell.length_c   1.000
_cell.angle_alpha   90.00
_cell.angle_beta   90.00
_cell.angle_gamma   90.00
#
_symmetry.space_group_name_H-M   'P 1'
#
loop_
_entity.id
_entity.type
_entity.pdbx_description
1 polymer ?
#
loop_
_entity_poly.entity_id
_entity_poly.type
_entity_poly.pdbx_seq_one_letter_code
_entity_poly.pdbx_strand_id
1 'polypeptide(L)'
;MRKAGAGLLAAAIAVLLISSCASVEPRSPGGTRRLSSYSPALEGDPADAPVTILDSGRPGGTLLVVGGTHANEIAGIAAATMIAELAVPEKGRIIVIPYLNSSGLDYADATYSRPSRRRLRLDAASGTRYLRYGSRFVRPEGRGLPPGDINRAYPGLEDGALAQRVAAAVMALLDLERVDVAIDLHEAGPDSRLGWTIVANPKDVGIAALAVLGLEDEGIDMGLEQSSEASRGMSHREWGDRSAAAAFMVETINPAQAYAGDAAVDQLRHRDYPLWARVAVHLEAVRAIVDAYNAAYPERGILYDGLPGYGDLESRGLEQFF
;
A
#
# COMPACT_ATOMS: atom_id res chain seq x y z
N MET A 1 46.59 44.17 -43.10
CA MET A 1 46.75 42.86 -42.41
C MET A 1 46.66 43.08 -40.90
N ARG A 2 45.44 43.02 -40.34
CA ARG A 2 45.18 43.18 -38.90
C ARG A 2 45.12 41.78 -38.27
N LYS A 3 45.98 41.51 -37.29
CA LYS A 3 46.05 40.26 -36.54
C LYS A 3 44.89 40.20 -35.54
N ALA A 4 44.11 39.13 -35.59
CA ALA A 4 43.08 38.80 -34.61
C ALA A 4 43.75 38.31 -33.31
N GLY A 5 43.40 38.93 -32.18
CA GLY A 5 43.67 38.42 -30.84
C GLY A 5 42.36 37.87 -30.28
N ALA A 6 42.29 36.55 -30.09
CA ALA A 6 41.19 35.89 -29.40
C ALA A 6 41.45 35.94 -27.90
N GLY A 7 40.65 36.71 -27.17
CA GLY A 7 40.57 36.64 -25.71
C GLY A 7 39.61 35.52 -25.30
N LEU A 8 40.13 34.50 -24.62
CA LEU A 8 39.34 33.42 -24.03
C LEU A 8 38.72 33.95 -22.73
N LEU A 9 37.39 34.14 -22.70
CA LEU A 9 36.64 34.42 -21.47
C LEU A 9 36.25 33.07 -20.85
N ALA A 10 36.90 32.69 -19.76
CA ALA A 10 36.52 31.51 -18.99
C ALA A 10 35.25 31.81 -18.18
N ALA A 11 34.11 31.30 -18.62
CA ALA A 11 32.87 31.30 -17.84
C ALA A 11 32.90 30.10 -16.89
N ALA A 12 33.07 30.36 -15.59
CA ALA A 12 32.88 29.37 -14.55
C ALA A 12 31.37 29.07 -14.42
N ILE A 13 30.95 27.89 -14.92
CA ILE A 13 29.61 27.37 -14.68
C ILE A 13 29.61 26.77 -13.26
N ALA A 14 29.01 27.51 -12.33
CA ALA A 14 28.65 26.96 -11.02
C ALA A 14 27.52 25.94 -11.22
N VAL A 15 27.85 24.65 -11.13
CA VAL A 15 26.84 23.59 -11.04
C VAL A 15 26.22 23.67 -9.65
N LEU A 16 25.02 24.26 -9.56
CA LEU A 16 24.17 24.12 -8.38
C LEU A 16 23.67 22.67 -8.34
N LEU A 17 24.26 21.86 -7.46
CA LEU A 17 23.68 20.60 -7.01
C LEU A 17 22.44 20.94 -6.16
N ILE A 18 21.28 21.03 -6.79
CA ILE A 18 20.00 21.06 -6.09
C ILE A 18 19.73 19.64 -5.62
N SER A 19 20.12 19.35 -4.38
CA SER A 19 19.65 18.18 -3.65
C SER A 19 18.21 18.42 -3.23
N SER A 20 17.26 18.25 -4.16
CA SER A 20 15.84 18.31 -3.84
C SER A 20 15.36 16.92 -3.44
N CYS A 21 15.30 16.66 -2.14
CA CYS A 21 14.31 15.73 -1.60
C CYS A 21 12.94 16.43 -1.70
N ALA A 22 12.41 16.57 -2.91
CA ALA A 22 11.02 16.96 -3.09
C ALA A 22 10.17 15.70 -2.93
N SER A 23 9.42 15.63 -1.84
CA SER A 23 8.18 14.86 -1.84
C SER A 23 7.32 15.39 -2.98
N VAL A 24 7.03 14.57 -3.98
CA VAL A 24 6.09 14.91 -5.05
C VAL A 24 4.73 15.10 -4.36
N GLU A 25 4.21 16.34 -4.35
CA GLU A 25 2.85 16.58 -3.87
C GLU A 25 1.86 15.88 -4.83
N PRO A 26 0.83 15.17 -4.31
CA PRO A 26 -0.16 14.50 -5.15
C PRO A 26 -0.85 15.50 -6.07
N ARG A 27 -1.01 15.15 -7.35
CA ARG A 27 -1.64 16.02 -8.38
C ARG A 27 -3.17 16.12 -8.26
N SER A 28 -3.78 15.55 -7.22
CA SER A 28 -5.24 15.42 -7.08
C SER A 28 -5.78 16.30 -5.94
N PRO A 29 -6.97 16.90 -6.08
CA PRO A 29 -7.49 17.95 -5.19
C PRO A 29 -7.79 17.52 -3.73
N GLY A 30 -7.66 16.23 -3.39
CA GLY A 30 -7.98 15.73 -2.05
C GLY A 30 -6.88 15.90 -1.01
N GLY A 31 -5.62 16.15 -1.43
CA GLY A 31 -4.51 16.39 -0.51
C GLY A 31 -4.12 15.21 0.38
N THR A 32 -3.15 15.43 1.27
CA THR A 32 -2.72 14.43 2.27
C THR A 32 -3.07 14.92 3.67
N ARG A 33 -3.73 14.06 4.45
CA ARG A 33 -3.98 14.25 5.88
C ARG A 33 -3.34 13.12 6.69
N ARG A 34 -3.63 13.12 7.98
CA ARG A 34 -3.13 12.15 8.95
C ARG A 34 -4.26 11.28 9.46
N LEU A 35 -3.97 10.04 9.86
CA LEU A 35 -4.96 9.10 10.39
C LEU A 35 -5.61 9.66 11.67
N SER A 36 -4.88 10.48 12.41
CA SER A 36 -5.38 11.28 13.54
C SER A 36 -6.57 12.19 13.21
N SER A 37 -6.80 12.51 11.93
CA SER A 37 -8.02 13.21 11.49
C SER A 37 -9.31 12.41 11.70
N TYR A 38 -9.19 11.09 11.90
CA TYR A 38 -10.30 10.17 12.20
C TYR A 38 -10.28 9.65 13.63
N SER A 39 -9.14 9.78 14.31
CA SER A 39 -8.99 9.42 15.73
C SER A 39 -7.96 10.34 16.39
N PRO A 40 -8.39 11.39 17.09
CA PRO A 40 -7.48 12.36 17.71
C PRO A 40 -6.47 11.74 18.69
N ALA A 41 -6.74 10.54 19.21
CA ALA A 41 -5.84 9.79 20.09
C ALA A 41 -4.50 9.40 19.42
N LEU A 42 -4.40 9.49 18.09
CA LEU A 42 -3.16 9.26 17.34
C LEU A 42 -2.37 10.55 17.07
N GLU A 43 -2.87 11.73 17.41
CA GLU A 43 -2.18 12.98 17.10
C GLU A 43 -0.80 13.05 17.76
N GLY A 44 0.24 13.22 16.94
CA GLY A 44 1.64 13.22 17.40
C GLY A 44 2.23 11.84 17.70
N ASP A 45 1.45 10.77 17.58
CA ASP A 45 1.91 9.39 17.76
C ASP A 45 2.71 8.91 16.52
N PRO A 46 3.80 8.14 16.67
CA PRO A 46 4.49 7.51 15.55
C PRO A 46 3.62 6.61 14.65
N ALA A 47 2.48 6.12 15.14
CA ALA A 47 1.51 5.34 14.36
C ALA A 47 0.50 6.18 13.58
N ASP A 48 0.55 7.51 13.70
CA ASP A 48 -0.26 8.40 12.88
C ASP A 48 0.15 8.23 11.41
N ALA A 49 -0.64 7.50 10.63
CA ALA A 49 -0.30 7.19 9.24
C ALA A 49 -0.73 8.33 8.30
N PRO A 50 -0.05 8.57 7.18
CA PRO A 50 -0.56 9.46 6.15
C PRO A 50 -1.77 8.84 5.45
N VAL A 51 -2.74 9.68 5.12
CA VAL A 51 -3.93 9.33 4.35
C VAL A 51 -4.00 10.27 3.16
N THR A 52 -3.78 9.76 1.96
CA THR A 52 -3.88 10.51 0.71
C THR A 52 -5.28 10.36 0.13
N ILE A 53 -5.89 11.47 -0.26
CA ILE A 53 -7.19 11.48 -0.94
C ILE A 53 -7.00 11.97 -2.37
N LEU A 54 -7.50 11.19 -3.31
CA LEU A 54 -7.58 11.54 -4.72
C LEU A 54 -9.06 11.63 -5.07
N ASP A 55 -9.56 12.86 -5.30
CA ASP A 55 -10.96 13.11 -5.62
C ASP A 55 -11.10 13.57 -7.07
N SER A 56 -11.96 12.90 -7.85
CA SER A 56 -12.26 13.31 -9.23
C SER A 56 -13.13 14.58 -9.31
N GLY A 57 -13.80 14.96 -8.22
CA GLY A 57 -14.87 15.96 -8.20
C GLY A 57 -16.17 15.50 -8.89
N ARG A 58 -16.19 14.28 -9.46
CA ARG A 58 -17.36 13.68 -10.12
C ARG A 58 -18.01 12.63 -9.20
N PRO A 59 -19.34 12.66 -9.00
CA PRO A 59 -20.03 11.67 -8.16
C PRO A 59 -19.72 10.23 -8.58
N GLY A 60 -19.44 9.38 -7.60
CA GLY A 60 -19.09 7.97 -7.76
C GLY A 60 -18.83 7.31 -6.40
N GLY A 61 -18.31 6.10 -6.41
CA GLY A 61 -17.94 5.37 -5.21
C GLY A 61 -16.63 5.85 -4.60
N THR A 62 -16.31 5.33 -3.41
CA THR A 62 -15.07 5.61 -2.69
C THR A 62 -14.30 4.32 -2.47
N LEU A 63 -13.10 4.24 -3.06
CA LEU A 63 -12.15 3.15 -2.85
C LEU A 63 -11.20 3.51 -1.70
N LEU A 64 -10.98 2.59 -0.77
CA LEU A 64 -9.88 2.62 0.19
C LEU A 64 -8.87 1.53 -0.16
N VAL A 65 -7.60 1.91 -0.32
CA VAL A 65 -6.48 0.97 -0.44
C VAL A 65 -5.51 1.18 0.72
N VAL A 66 -5.22 0.11 1.45
CA VAL A 66 -4.30 0.12 2.58
C VAL A 66 -3.11 -0.76 2.25
N GLY A 67 -1.91 -0.21 2.40
CA GLY A 67 -0.66 -0.95 2.37
C GLY A 67 0.06 -0.84 3.71
N GLY A 68 0.94 -1.80 3.99
CA GLY A 68 1.82 -1.75 5.16
C GLY A 68 1.07 -1.86 6.49
N THR A 69 -0.07 -2.58 6.52
CA THR A 69 -0.68 -3.07 7.77
C THR A 69 0.36 -3.83 8.60
N HIS A 70 1.18 -4.64 7.93
CA HIS A 70 2.47 -5.07 8.47
C HIS A 70 3.59 -4.33 7.73
N ALA A 71 4.50 -3.67 8.46
CA ALA A 71 5.51 -2.84 7.82
C ALA A 71 6.62 -3.67 7.13
N ASN A 72 6.65 -5.00 7.30
CA ASN A 72 7.57 -5.90 6.60
C ASN A 72 7.06 -6.34 5.22
N GLU A 73 5.86 -5.93 4.81
CA GLU A 73 5.20 -6.32 3.55
C GLU A 73 5.36 -5.23 2.50
N ILE A 74 6.54 -5.22 1.86
CA ILE A 74 7.00 -4.11 1.02
C ILE A 74 6.28 -4.02 -0.33
N ALA A 75 5.72 -5.12 -0.86
CA ALA A 75 4.99 -5.08 -2.11
C ALA A 75 3.67 -4.29 -1.98
N GLY A 76 2.91 -4.53 -0.90
CA GLY A 76 1.71 -3.76 -0.58
C GLY A 76 2.00 -2.27 -0.34
N ILE A 77 3.10 -1.97 0.38
CA ILE A 77 3.56 -0.57 0.57
C ILE A 77 3.88 0.09 -0.77
N ALA A 78 4.63 -0.58 -1.65
CA ALA A 78 5.03 -0.03 -2.94
C ALA A 78 3.81 0.17 -3.86
N ALA A 79 2.91 -0.80 -3.95
CA ALA A 79 1.68 -0.70 -4.74
C ALA A 79 0.78 0.45 -4.26
N ALA A 80 0.52 0.53 -2.95
CA ALA A 80 -0.26 1.64 -2.39
C ALA A 80 0.43 3.00 -2.59
N THR A 81 1.77 3.06 -2.49
CA THR A 81 2.52 4.29 -2.80
C THR A 81 2.33 4.70 -4.26
N MET A 82 2.41 3.76 -5.20
CA MET A 82 2.17 4.04 -6.62
C MET A 82 0.73 4.50 -6.87
N ILE A 83 -0.26 3.92 -6.21
CA ILE A 83 -1.65 4.38 -6.29
C ILE A 83 -1.76 5.83 -5.80
N ALA A 84 -1.17 6.16 -4.65
CA ALA A 84 -1.21 7.51 -4.10
C ALA A 84 -0.50 8.56 -4.99
N GLU A 85 0.57 8.18 -5.69
CA GLU A 85 1.39 9.10 -6.50
C GLU A 85 0.94 9.20 -7.97
N LEU A 86 0.39 8.13 -8.53
CA LEU A 86 0.14 8.01 -9.97
C LEU A 86 -1.33 7.93 -10.37
N ALA A 87 -2.22 7.45 -9.48
CA ALA A 87 -3.62 7.30 -9.86
C ALA A 87 -4.26 8.66 -10.15
N VAL A 88 -4.94 8.75 -11.29
CA VAL A 88 -5.72 9.91 -11.71
C VAL A 88 -7.19 9.53 -11.58
N PRO A 89 -7.90 9.98 -10.53
CA PRO A 89 -9.29 9.62 -10.35
C PRO A 89 -10.14 10.29 -11.42
N GLU A 90 -10.89 9.47 -12.16
CA GLU A 90 -11.83 9.92 -13.16
C GLU A 90 -13.22 10.01 -12.58
N LYS A 91 -13.72 9.01 -11.83
CA LYS A 91 -15.06 9.05 -11.22
C LYS A 91 -14.97 8.54 -9.79
N GLY A 92 -15.62 9.23 -8.85
CA GLY A 92 -15.55 8.89 -7.44
C GLY A 92 -14.23 9.35 -6.79
N ARG A 93 -13.83 8.64 -5.74
CA ARG A 93 -12.67 8.98 -4.90
C ARG A 93 -11.81 7.75 -4.62
N ILE A 94 -10.51 7.97 -4.47
CA ILE A 94 -9.55 6.97 -3.99
C ILE A 94 -8.90 7.51 -2.73
N ILE A 95 -8.96 6.75 -1.65
CA ILE A 95 -8.30 7.02 -0.38
C ILE A 95 -7.21 5.97 -0.23
N VAL A 96 -5.99 6.41 0.09
CA VAL A 96 -4.83 5.53 0.16
C VAL A 96 -4.08 5.75 1.46
N ILE A 97 -3.74 4.64 2.12
CA ILE A 97 -2.83 4.61 3.27
C ILE A 97 -1.63 3.75 2.89
N PRO A 98 -0.52 4.33 2.40
CA PRO A 98 0.59 3.54 1.86
C PRO A 98 1.35 2.71 2.91
N TYR A 99 1.33 3.13 4.17
CA TYR A 99 1.99 2.46 5.28
C TYR A 99 1.22 2.68 6.59
N LEU A 100 0.18 1.87 6.80
CA LEU A 100 -0.69 1.97 7.98
C LEU A 100 0.10 1.81 9.29
N ASN A 101 0.98 0.82 9.36
CA ASN A 101 1.87 0.65 10.51
C ASN A 101 3.08 1.58 10.44
N SER A 102 2.83 2.89 10.50
CA SER A 102 3.87 3.93 10.50
C SER A 102 4.86 3.78 11.66
N SER A 103 4.40 3.28 12.82
CA SER A 103 5.25 3.05 14.00
C SER A 103 6.23 1.88 13.81
N GLY A 104 5.81 0.88 13.04
CA GLY A 104 6.57 -0.32 12.70
C GLY A 104 7.62 -0.07 11.61
N LEU A 105 7.47 1.00 10.82
CA LEU A 105 8.51 1.43 9.89
C LEU A 105 9.80 1.74 10.64
N ASP A 106 10.92 1.29 10.09
CA ASP A 106 12.24 1.40 10.69
C ASP A 106 12.39 0.76 12.10
N TYR A 107 11.37 0.09 12.65
CA TYR A 107 11.45 -0.65 13.91
C TYR A 107 11.99 -2.07 13.68
N ALA A 108 12.94 -2.51 14.52
CA ALA A 108 13.33 -3.92 14.60
C ALA A 108 12.67 -4.51 15.83
N ASP A 109 11.68 -5.34 15.61
CA ASP A 109 11.31 -6.29 16.63
C ASP A 109 12.48 -7.25 16.91
N ALA A 110 12.44 -7.92 18.06
CA ALA A 110 13.43 -8.94 18.43
C ALA A 110 12.98 -10.35 17.98
N THR A 111 11.81 -10.45 17.36
CA THR A 111 11.11 -11.69 17.01
C THR A 111 11.58 -12.21 15.65
N TYR A 112 11.88 -11.29 14.72
CA TYR A 112 12.52 -11.54 13.44
C TYR A 112 13.96 -11.00 13.52
N SER A 113 14.94 -11.88 13.38
CA SER A 113 16.36 -11.59 13.66
C SER A 113 16.89 -10.38 12.86
N ARG A 114 17.52 -9.44 13.56
CA ARG A 114 18.14 -8.19 13.06
C ARG A 114 19.40 -8.46 12.20
N PRO A 115 19.93 -7.53 11.36
CA PRO A 115 19.39 -6.29 10.78
C PRO A 115 19.48 -6.31 9.23
N SER A 116 18.39 -6.48 8.49
CA SER A 116 18.39 -6.13 7.07
C SER A 116 18.17 -4.64 6.89
N ARG A 117 18.75 -4.10 5.82
CA ARG A 117 18.52 -2.73 5.35
C ARG A 117 17.01 -2.45 5.30
N ARG A 118 16.47 -1.73 6.27
CA ARG A 118 15.05 -1.30 6.36
C ARG A 118 14.60 -0.32 5.28
N ARG A 119 15.47 -0.13 4.30
CA ARG A 119 15.37 0.81 3.20
C ARG A 119 15.91 0.09 1.99
N LEU A 120 15.01 -0.25 1.06
CA LEU A 120 15.42 -0.72 -0.26
C LEU A 120 15.71 0.52 -1.10
N ARG A 121 16.97 0.66 -1.52
CA ARG A 121 17.36 1.72 -2.46
C ARG A 121 16.79 1.37 -3.82
N LEU A 122 16.05 2.31 -4.40
CA LEU A 122 15.53 2.27 -5.76
C LEU A 122 16.09 3.48 -6.50
N ASP A 123 16.85 3.25 -7.57
CA ASP A 123 17.32 4.34 -8.42
C ASP A 123 16.23 4.64 -9.46
N ALA A 124 15.22 5.39 -9.01
CA ALA A 124 14.00 5.63 -9.77
C ALA A 124 14.18 6.75 -10.81
N ALA A 125 13.26 6.82 -11.77
CA ALA A 125 13.25 7.85 -12.80
C ALA A 125 13.10 9.26 -12.22
N SER A 126 12.42 9.40 -11.08
CA SER A 126 12.33 10.65 -10.32
C SER A 126 13.57 10.98 -9.47
N GLY A 127 14.52 10.04 -9.36
CA GLY A 127 15.71 10.13 -8.51
C GLY A 127 15.84 8.95 -7.55
N THR A 128 16.94 8.91 -6.78
CA THR A 128 17.14 7.83 -5.80
C THR A 128 16.10 7.90 -4.68
N ARG A 129 15.28 6.86 -4.57
CA ARG A 129 14.29 6.65 -3.52
C ARG A 129 14.68 5.52 -2.58
N TYR A 130 14.08 5.54 -1.39
CA TYR A 130 14.24 4.50 -0.38
C TYR A 130 12.87 4.00 0.05
N LEU A 131 12.50 2.79 -0.38
CA LEU A 131 11.29 2.14 0.10
C LEU A 131 11.54 1.66 1.53
N ARG A 132 10.83 2.27 2.49
CA ARG A 132 10.94 1.96 3.91
C ARG A 132 10.09 0.74 4.22
N TYR A 133 10.64 -0.18 5.00
CA TYR A 133 9.92 -1.31 5.58
C TYR A 133 10.43 -1.57 6.99
N GLY A 134 9.82 -2.49 7.73
CA GLY A 134 10.14 -2.67 9.13
C GLY A 134 9.50 -3.89 9.75
N SER A 135 8.86 -3.69 10.89
CA SER A 135 8.30 -4.74 11.73
C SER A 135 6.90 -5.15 11.29
N ARG A 136 6.57 -6.43 11.47
CA ARG A 136 5.19 -6.90 11.34
C ARG A 136 4.27 -6.17 12.31
N PHE A 137 4.72 -6.04 13.55
CA PHE A 137 3.95 -5.48 14.66
C PHE A 137 4.18 -3.97 14.83
N VAL A 138 3.25 -3.29 15.50
CA VAL A 138 3.44 -1.89 15.92
C VAL A 138 4.58 -1.78 16.93
N ARG A 139 5.23 -0.61 16.99
CA ARG A 139 6.27 -0.37 18.00
C ARG A 139 5.63 -0.38 19.40
N PRO A 140 6.15 -1.17 20.36
CA PRO A 140 5.65 -1.15 21.73
C PRO A 140 5.75 0.23 22.38
N GLU A 141 4.70 0.66 23.06
CA GLU A 141 4.64 1.94 23.80
C GLU A 141 5.38 1.87 25.15
N GLY A 142 5.76 0.66 25.61
CA GLY A 142 6.43 0.44 26.89
C GLY A 142 7.43 -0.72 26.86
N ARG A 143 8.44 -0.66 27.74
CA ARG A 143 9.40 -1.76 27.88
C ARG A 143 8.70 -3.02 28.40
N GLY A 144 8.87 -4.13 27.68
CA GLY A 144 8.40 -5.45 28.11
C GLY A 144 6.95 -5.80 27.74
N LEU A 145 6.23 -4.91 27.05
CA LEU A 145 4.92 -5.24 26.49
C LEU A 145 5.08 -5.96 25.14
N PRO A 146 4.27 -7.00 24.85
CA PRO A 146 4.29 -7.64 23.54
C PRO A 146 3.83 -6.63 22.47
N PRO A 147 4.46 -6.62 21.28
CA PRO A 147 4.06 -5.71 20.22
C PRO A 147 2.71 -6.17 19.64
N GLY A 148 1.83 -5.21 19.34
CA GLY A 148 0.48 -5.50 18.81
C GLY A 148 0.47 -5.72 17.30
N ASP A 149 -0.41 -6.61 16.83
CA ASP A 149 -0.69 -6.83 15.40
C ASP A 149 -2.00 -6.09 15.04
N ILE A 150 -1.94 -5.14 14.11
CA ILE A 150 -3.12 -4.36 13.67
C ILE A 150 -4.17 -5.29 13.05
N ASN A 151 -3.74 -6.28 12.26
CA ASN A 151 -4.62 -7.25 11.61
C ASN A 151 -5.08 -8.37 12.57
N ARG A 152 -4.97 -8.14 13.89
CA ARG A 152 -5.60 -8.92 14.97
C ARG A 152 -6.38 -8.02 15.93
N ALA A 153 -6.41 -6.72 15.68
CA ALA A 153 -6.92 -5.71 16.59
C ALA A 153 -8.27 -5.12 16.18
N TYR A 154 -8.77 -5.42 14.97
CA TYR A 154 -10.07 -4.90 14.52
C TYR A 154 -11.24 -5.42 15.37
N PRO A 155 -12.32 -4.64 15.55
CA PRO A 155 -12.51 -3.26 15.07
C PRO A 155 -11.72 -2.19 15.85
N GLY A 156 -10.98 -2.59 16.88
CA GLY A 156 -10.20 -1.68 17.72
C GLY A 156 -10.99 -1.08 18.87
N LEU A 157 -10.28 -0.27 19.65
CA LEU A 157 -10.77 0.52 20.77
C LEU A 157 -10.02 1.86 20.72
N GLU A 158 -10.74 2.99 20.78
CA GLU A 158 -10.16 4.34 20.67
C GLU A 158 -9.17 4.65 21.80
N ASP A 159 -9.39 4.10 22.99
CA ASP A 159 -8.56 4.21 24.19
C ASP A 159 -7.74 2.94 24.48
N GLY A 160 -7.67 2.01 23.51
CA GLY A 160 -6.96 0.75 23.63
C GLY A 160 -5.43 0.85 23.47
N ALA A 161 -4.78 -0.31 23.35
CA ALA A 161 -3.37 -0.38 22.98
C ALA A 161 -3.15 0.16 21.55
N LEU A 162 -1.93 0.59 21.20
CA LEU A 162 -1.63 1.24 19.92
C LEU A 162 -2.26 0.58 18.69
N ALA A 163 -2.13 -0.75 18.53
CA ALA A 163 -2.73 -1.47 17.40
C ALA A 163 -4.26 -1.37 17.36
N GLN A 164 -4.93 -1.38 18.52
CA GLN A 164 -6.38 -1.19 18.63
C GLN A 164 -6.80 0.25 18.31
N ARG A 165 -6.01 1.26 18.70
CA ARG A 165 -6.30 2.66 18.35
C ARG A 165 -6.17 2.90 16.85
N VAL A 166 -5.14 2.32 16.22
CA VAL A 166 -4.97 2.36 14.76
C VAL A 166 -6.13 1.64 14.06
N ALA A 167 -6.52 0.44 14.52
CA ALA A 167 -7.65 -0.29 13.97
C ALA A 167 -8.97 0.49 14.10
N ALA A 168 -9.22 1.11 15.25
CA ALA A 168 -10.39 1.97 15.48
C ALA A 168 -10.40 3.19 14.56
N ALA A 169 -9.25 3.82 14.32
CA ALA A 169 -9.14 4.95 13.40
C ALA A 169 -9.46 4.57 11.95
N VAL A 170 -9.05 3.37 11.50
CA VAL A 170 -9.41 2.85 10.17
C VAL A 170 -10.90 2.54 10.08
N MET A 171 -11.52 1.98 11.12
CA MET A 171 -12.98 1.79 11.17
C MET A 171 -13.73 3.13 11.09
N ALA A 172 -13.28 4.14 11.84
CA ALA A 172 -13.85 5.47 11.77
C ALA A 172 -13.69 6.10 10.38
N LEU A 173 -12.54 5.89 9.71
CA LEU A 173 -12.31 6.33 8.33
C LEU A 173 -13.31 5.68 7.36
N LEU A 174 -13.50 4.35 7.43
CA LEU A 174 -14.44 3.62 6.58
C LEU A 174 -15.85 4.24 6.63
N ASP A 175 -16.31 4.55 7.84
CA ASP A 175 -17.65 5.11 8.08
C ASP A 175 -17.73 6.59 7.68
N LEU A 176 -16.80 7.42 8.14
CA LEU A 176 -16.82 8.88 7.91
C LEU A 176 -16.64 9.22 6.43
N GLU A 177 -15.80 8.46 5.72
CA GLU A 177 -15.59 8.64 4.29
C GLU A 177 -16.62 7.92 3.44
N ARG A 178 -17.50 7.11 4.04
CA ARG A 178 -18.49 6.28 3.31
C ARG A 178 -17.79 5.45 2.24
N VAL A 179 -16.80 4.67 2.66
CA VAL A 179 -16.04 3.79 1.77
C VAL A 179 -16.97 2.71 1.20
N ASP A 180 -16.94 2.55 -0.12
CA ASP A 180 -17.73 1.55 -0.85
C ASP A 180 -16.93 0.27 -1.08
N VAL A 181 -15.62 0.38 -1.33
CA VAL A 181 -14.70 -0.74 -1.54
C VAL A 181 -13.45 -0.53 -0.70
N ALA A 182 -13.05 -1.52 0.10
CA ALA A 182 -11.86 -1.45 0.96
C ALA A 182 -10.96 -2.66 0.70
N ILE A 183 -9.69 -2.40 0.40
CA ILE A 183 -8.70 -3.42 0.02
C ILE A 183 -7.44 -3.26 0.88
N ASP A 184 -7.10 -4.31 1.62
CA ASP A 184 -5.87 -4.40 2.43
C ASP A 184 -4.82 -5.24 1.70
N LEU A 185 -3.68 -4.64 1.36
CA LEU A 185 -2.61 -5.28 0.59
C LEU A 185 -1.60 -5.92 1.54
N HIS A 186 -1.61 -7.25 1.59
CA HIS A 186 -0.75 -8.09 2.43
C HIS A 186 0.21 -8.92 1.58
N GLU A 187 1.18 -9.53 2.26
CA GLU A 187 1.96 -10.59 1.66
C GLU A 187 2.12 -11.78 2.62
N ALA A 188 2.14 -12.98 2.04
CA ALA A 188 2.33 -14.22 2.74
C ALA A 188 3.65 -14.90 2.36
N GLY A 189 4.21 -15.73 3.24
CA GLY A 189 5.39 -16.52 2.91
C GLY A 189 5.14 -17.49 1.74
N PRO A 190 6.19 -17.91 1.00
CA PRO A 190 6.05 -18.77 -0.19
C PRO A 190 5.37 -20.12 0.08
N ASP A 191 5.48 -20.65 1.30
CA ASP A 191 4.85 -21.91 1.70
C ASP A 191 3.41 -21.72 2.23
N SER A 192 2.93 -20.48 2.29
CA SER A 192 1.58 -20.18 2.76
C SER A 192 0.55 -20.50 1.69
N ARG A 193 -0.56 -21.14 2.10
CA ARG A 193 -1.73 -21.34 1.22
C ARG A 193 -2.42 -20.03 0.82
N LEU A 194 -2.11 -18.93 1.50
CA LEU A 194 -2.65 -17.61 1.19
C LEU A 194 -1.83 -16.88 0.11
N GLY A 195 -0.66 -17.38 -0.29
CA GLY A 195 0.09 -16.74 -1.38
C GLY A 195 -0.74 -16.71 -2.66
N TRP A 196 -0.76 -15.56 -3.35
CA TRP A 196 -1.55 -15.32 -4.56
C TRP A 196 -3.05 -15.54 -4.35
N THR A 197 -3.63 -14.90 -3.34
CA THR A 197 -5.05 -15.10 -2.99
C THR A 197 -5.76 -13.79 -2.73
N ILE A 198 -7.01 -13.68 -3.18
CA ILE A 198 -7.96 -12.66 -2.73
C ILE A 198 -8.82 -13.28 -1.62
N VAL A 199 -8.78 -12.71 -0.43
CA VAL A 199 -9.64 -13.08 0.70
C VAL A 199 -10.79 -12.08 0.80
N ALA A 200 -12.03 -12.55 0.69
CA ALA A 200 -13.21 -11.69 0.70
C ALA A 200 -14.05 -11.87 1.97
N ASN A 201 -14.69 -10.80 2.45
CA ASN A 201 -15.79 -10.92 3.42
C ASN A 201 -16.90 -11.83 2.84
N PRO A 202 -17.65 -12.62 3.65
CA PRO A 202 -18.68 -13.51 3.13
C PRO A 202 -19.74 -12.83 2.27
N LYS A 203 -20.05 -11.55 2.52
CA LYS A 203 -21.03 -10.81 1.72
C LYS A 203 -20.49 -10.36 0.34
N ASP A 204 -19.17 -10.40 0.15
CA ASP A 204 -18.47 -9.80 -1.01
C ASP A 204 -17.80 -10.85 -1.91
N VAL A 205 -17.97 -12.15 -1.63
CA VAL A 205 -17.36 -13.26 -2.40
C VAL A 205 -17.72 -13.20 -3.89
N GLY A 206 -18.93 -12.75 -4.23
CA GLY A 206 -19.35 -12.62 -5.63
C GLY A 206 -18.50 -11.62 -6.42
N ILE A 207 -18.11 -10.50 -5.80
CA ILE A 207 -17.22 -9.50 -6.42
C ILE A 207 -15.82 -10.10 -6.58
N ALA A 208 -15.30 -10.76 -5.54
CA ALA A 208 -13.97 -11.37 -5.60
C ALA A 208 -13.89 -12.51 -6.64
N ALA A 209 -14.95 -13.30 -6.81
CA ALA A 209 -15.00 -14.35 -7.84
C ALA A 209 -14.92 -13.76 -9.25
N LEU A 210 -15.64 -12.67 -9.52
CA LEU A 210 -15.53 -11.97 -10.81
C LEU A 210 -14.14 -11.35 -11.01
N ALA A 211 -13.54 -10.82 -9.95
CA ALA A 211 -12.19 -10.27 -10.00
C ALA A 211 -11.15 -11.36 -10.33
N VAL A 212 -11.21 -12.52 -9.68
CA VAL A 212 -10.32 -13.66 -9.96
C VAL A 212 -10.46 -14.14 -11.41
N LEU A 213 -11.68 -14.25 -11.93
CA LEU A 213 -11.90 -14.61 -13.34
C LEU A 213 -11.30 -13.58 -14.30
N GLY A 214 -11.45 -12.28 -14.00
CA GLY A 214 -10.84 -11.22 -14.81
C GLY A 214 -9.31 -11.23 -14.76
N LEU A 215 -8.71 -11.57 -13.62
CA LEU A 215 -7.27 -11.76 -13.49
C LEU A 215 -6.78 -12.98 -14.29
N GLU A 216 -7.53 -14.08 -14.25
CA GLU A 216 -7.21 -15.30 -15.02
C GLU A 216 -7.23 -15.04 -16.53
N ASP A 217 -8.19 -14.24 -17.03
CA ASP A 217 -8.26 -13.79 -18.43
C ASP A 217 -7.02 -12.98 -18.85
N GLU A 218 -6.42 -12.23 -17.91
CA GLU A 218 -5.17 -11.49 -18.10
C GLU A 218 -3.92 -12.36 -17.81
N GLY A 219 -4.09 -13.65 -17.55
CA GLY A 219 -3.00 -14.60 -17.29
C GLY A 219 -2.41 -14.54 -15.87
N ILE A 220 -3.11 -13.93 -14.92
CA ILE A 220 -2.72 -13.81 -13.51
C ILE A 220 -3.55 -14.79 -12.68
N ASP A 221 -2.94 -15.92 -12.31
CA ASP A 221 -3.59 -16.94 -11.47
C ASP A 221 -3.60 -16.49 -10.00
N MET A 222 -4.81 -16.31 -9.45
CA MET A 222 -5.04 -16.03 -8.04
C MET A 222 -6.14 -16.92 -7.47
N GLY A 223 -5.92 -17.42 -6.25
CA GLY A 223 -6.94 -18.09 -5.47
C GLY A 223 -8.02 -17.14 -4.93
N LEU A 224 -9.15 -17.71 -4.57
CA LEU A 224 -10.22 -17.04 -3.83
C LEU A 224 -10.45 -17.77 -2.51
N GLU A 225 -10.39 -17.03 -1.41
CA GLU A 225 -10.75 -17.53 -0.08
C GLU A 225 -11.87 -16.69 0.53
N GLN A 226 -12.82 -17.35 1.18
CA GLN A 226 -13.85 -16.67 1.95
C GLN A 226 -13.40 -16.56 3.40
N SER A 227 -13.55 -15.37 3.98
CA SER A 227 -13.35 -15.17 5.42
C SER A 227 -14.24 -16.10 6.24
N SER A 228 -13.71 -16.64 7.35
CA SER A 228 -14.47 -17.49 8.27
C SER A 228 -14.77 -16.76 9.58
N GLU A 229 -15.59 -17.36 10.46
CA GLU A 229 -15.76 -16.86 11.84
C GLU A 229 -14.45 -16.81 12.62
N ALA A 230 -13.45 -17.64 12.26
CA ALA A 230 -12.13 -17.59 12.88
C ALA A 230 -11.30 -16.35 12.44
N SER A 231 -11.76 -15.61 11.43
CA SER A 231 -11.09 -14.40 10.93
C SER A 231 -11.46 -13.12 11.69
N ARG A 232 -12.15 -13.22 12.84
CA ARG A 232 -12.43 -12.07 13.72
C ARG A 232 -11.13 -11.35 14.09
N GLY A 233 -11.17 -10.03 14.09
CA GLY A 233 -9.99 -9.19 14.30
C GLY A 233 -9.15 -8.88 13.05
N MET A 234 -9.47 -9.46 11.89
CA MET A 234 -8.80 -9.19 10.62
C MET A 234 -9.56 -8.14 9.78
N SER A 235 -8.85 -7.38 8.95
CA SER A 235 -9.40 -6.32 8.10
C SER A 235 -10.52 -6.81 7.18
N HIS A 236 -10.22 -7.79 6.33
CA HIS A 236 -11.19 -8.38 5.38
C HIS A 236 -12.46 -8.92 6.06
N ARG A 237 -12.39 -9.27 7.35
CA ARG A 237 -13.56 -9.72 8.11
C ARG A 237 -14.30 -8.56 8.78
N GLU A 238 -13.62 -7.77 9.60
CA GLU A 238 -14.26 -6.75 10.44
C GLU A 238 -14.69 -5.52 9.63
N TRP A 239 -13.96 -5.15 8.57
CA TRP A 239 -14.35 -4.03 7.70
C TRP A 239 -15.69 -4.34 7.02
N GLY A 240 -15.85 -5.54 6.46
CA GLY A 240 -17.09 -5.95 5.82
C GLY A 240 -18.25 -6.15 6.81
N ASP A 241 -18.00 -6.72 7.99
CA ASP A 241 -19.04 -6.98 8.99
C ASP A 241 -19.56 -5.70 9.67
N ARG A 242 -18.72 -4.66 9.77
CA ARG A 242 -19.01 -3.47 10.59
C ARG A 242 -19.07 -2.16 9.81
N SER A 243 -18.90 -2.19 8.51
CA SER A 243 -19.10 -1.04 7.63
C SER A 243 -19.93 -1.42 6.40
N ALA A 244 -20.33 -0.40 5.63
CA ALA A 244 -21.01 -0.61 4.36
C ALA A 244 -20.06 -1.11 3.25
N ALA A 245 -18.74 -0.98 3.43
CA ALA A 245 -17.76 -1.31 2.39
C ALA A 245 -17.79 -2.79 2.01
N ALA A 246 -17.57 -3.07 0.73
CA ALA A 246 -17.12 -4.37 0.27
C ALA A 246 -15.65 -4.54 0.66
N ALA A 247 -15.30 -5.61 1.38
CA ALA A 247 -14.00 -5.73 2.03
C ALA A 247 -13.18 -6.93 1.53
N PHE A 248 -11.92 -6.65 1.19
CA PHE A 248 -10.98 -7.61 0.62
C PHE A 248 -9.59 -7.48 1.26
N MET A 249 -8.88 -8.60 1.32
CA MET A 249 -7.44 -8.65 1.54
C MET A 249 -6.80 -9.34 0.34
N VAL A 250 -5.74 -8.77 -0.19
CA VAL A 250 -5.00 -9.32 -1.33
C VAL A 250 -3.64 -9.77 -0.82
N GLU A 251 -3.30 -11.03 -1.04
CA GLU A 251 -2.06 -11.64 -0.58
C GLU A 251 -1.17 -11.98 -1.78
N THR A 252 0.00 -11.35 -1.87
CA THR A 252 1.08 -11.78 -2.77
C THR A 252 2.16 -12.53 -1.99
N ILE A 253 3.16 -13.11 -2.66
CA ILE A 253 4.23 -13.85 -1.96
C ILE A 253 5.34 -12.91 -1.47
N ASN A 254 5.70 -12.93 -0.20
CA ASN A 254 6.92 -12.29 0.30
C ASN A 254 8.06 -13.30 0.50
N PRO A 255 9.14 -13.25 -0.31
CA PRO A 255 10.25 -14.20 -0.19
C PRO A 255 11.02 -14.09 1.14
N ALA A 256 11.00 -12.93 1.80
CA ALA A 256 11.68 -12.75 3.08
C ALA A 256 10.93 -13.46 4.25
N GLN A 257 9.65 -13.79 4.08
CA GLN A 257 8.89 -14.49 5.11
C GLN A 257 9.16 -16.01 5.15
N ALA A 258 9.77 -16.60 4.11
CA ALA A 258 10.14 -18.03 4.08
C ALA A 258 11.18 -18.42 5.15
N TYR A 259 12.03 -17.47 5.55
CA TYR A 259 13.22 -17.73 6.36
C TYR A 259 13.20 -16.98 7.70
N ALA A 260 12.05 -16.90 8.36
CA ALA A 260 11.88 -16.10 9.58
C ALA A 260 12.46 -14.68 9.43
N GLY A 261 12.23 -14.04 8.28
CA GLY A 261 12.69 -12.69 8.01
C GLY A 261 14.18 -12.57 7.68
N ASP A 262 14.80 -13.56 7.02
CA ASP A 262 16.21 -13.48 6.67
C ASP A 262 16.51 -12.19 5.90
N ALA A 263 17.26 -11.34 6.59
CA ALA A 263 17.74 -10.07 6.14
C ALA A 263 18.57 -10.13 4.85
N ALA A 264 19.08 -11.31 4.51
CA ALA A 264 19.86 -11.54 3.29
C ALA A 264 19.00 -11.67 2.03
N VAL A 265 17.67 -11.88 2.15
CA VAL A 265 16.81 -12.02 0.97
C VAL A 265 16.73 -10.69 0.23
N ASP A 266 17.24 -10.66 -1.01
CA ASP A 266 17.05 -9.54 -1.92
C ASP A 266 15.59 -9.49 -2.37
N GLN A 267 14.76 -8.76 -1.62
CA GLN A 267 13.35 -8.58 -1.94
C GLN A 267 13.15 -7.82 -3.27
N LEU A 268 14.09 -6.97 -3.67
CA LEU A 268 13.95 -6.17 -4.89
C LEU A 268 14.11 -7.05 -6.13
N ARG A 269 15.15 -7.89 -6.15
CA ARG A 269 15.56 -8.69 -7.32
C ARG A 269 15.46 -10.21 -7.09
N HIS A 270 14.61 -10.65 -6.18
CA HIS A 270 14.41 -12.09 -5.93
C HIS A 270 14.09 -12.82 -7.24
N ARG A 271 14.75 -13.96 -7.49
CA ARG A 271 14.66 -14.66 -8.79
C ARG A 271 13.23 -15.06 -9.14
N ASP A 272 12.53 -15.64 -8.17
CA ASP A 272 11.20 -16.23 -8.40
C ASP A 272 10.05 -15.27 -8.02
N TYR A 273 10.35 -14.26 -7.19
CA TYR A 273 9.36 -13.36 -6.59
C TYR A 273 9.86 -11.91 -6.58
N PRO A 274 10.29 -11.35 -7.73
CA PRO A 274 10.85 -10.01 -7.77
C PRO A 274 9.81 -8.98 -7.31
N LEU A 275 10.25 -7.88 -6.71
CA LEU A 275 9.31 -6.88 -6.15
C LEU A 275 8.34 -6.34 -7.21
N TRP A 276 8.81 -6.14 -8.44
CA TRP A 276 7.98 -5.59 -9.52
C TRP A 276 6.77 -6.48 -9.82
N ALA A 277 6.94 -7.81 -9.82
CA ALA A 277 5.86 -8.74 -10.15
C ALA A 277 4.80 -8.78 -9.04
N ARG A 278 5.25 -8.73 -7.78
CA ARG A 278 4.35 -8.69 -6.62
C ARG A 278 3.54 -7.39 -6.58
N VAL A 279 4.21 -6.26 -6.86
CA VAL A 279 3.54 -4.96 -7.00
C VAL A 279 2.56 -4.97 -8.16
N ALA A 280 2.93 -5.52 -9.31
CA ALA A 280 2.04 -5.66 -10.46
C ALA A 280 0.77 -6.43 -10.10
N VAL A 281 0.89 -7.60 -9.47
CA VAL A 281 -0.27 -8.39 -9.05
C VAL A 281 -1.16 -7.64 -8.06
N HIS A 282 -0.60 -6.87 -7.11
CA HIS A 282 -1.42 -6.02 -6.25
C HIS A 282 -2.20 -4.96 -7.03
N LEU A 283 -1.57 -4.27 -7.99
CA LEU A 283 -2.24 -3.26 -8.81
C LEU A 283 -3.33 -3.87 -9.69
N GLU A 284 -3.07 -5.02 -10.30
CA GLU A 284 -4.03 -5.76 -11.11
C GLU A 284 -5.20 -6.28 -10.26
N ALA A 285 -4.93 -6.80 -9.07
CA ALA A 285 -5.99 -7.25 -8.17
C ALA A 285 -6.89 -6.08 -7.71
N VAL A 286 -6.31 -4.91 -7.42
CA VAL A 286 -7.09 -3.69 -7.12
C VAL A 286 -7.95 -3.30 -8.31
N ARG A 287 -7.42 -3.34 -9.54
CA ARG A 287 -8.16 -3.06 -10.77
C ARG A 287 -9.31 -4.03 -10.96
N ALA A 288 -9.04 -5.34 -10.90
CA ALA A 288 -10.04 -6.38 -11.09
C ALA A 288 -11.17 -6.33 -10.04
N ILE A 289 -10.85 -6.07 -8.77
CA ILE A 289 -11.86 -5.89 -7.71
C ILE A 289 -12.73 -4.66 -7.99
N VAL A 290 -12.14 -3.56 -8.43
CA VAL A 290 -12.88 -2.33 -8.76
C VAL A 290 -13.76 -2.55 -9.99
N ASP A 291 -13.27 -3.24 -11.02
CA ASP A 291 -14.05 -3.55 -12.22
C ASP A 291 -15.23 -4.46 -11.91
N ALA A 292 -15.03 -5.49 -11.09
CA ALA A 292 -16.11 -6.34 -10.59
C ALA A 292 -17.15 -5.54 -9.77
N TYR A 293 -16.70 -4.62 -8.91
CA TYR A 293 -17.59 -3.71 -8.18
C TYR A 293 -18.37 -2.79 -9.13
N ASN A 294 -17.71 -2.21 -10.13
CA ASN A 294 -18.33 -1.34 -11.12
C ASN A 294 -19.40 -2.06 -11.95
N ALA A 295 -19.18 -3.34 -12.27
CA ALA A 295 -20.17 -4.18 -12.93
C ALA A 295 -21.41 -4.42 -12.06
N ALA A 296 -21.22 -4.61 -10.75
CA ALA A 296 -22.32 -4.79 -9.80
C ALA A 296 -23.04 -3.47 -9.45
N TYR A 297 -22.33 -2.35 -9.44
CA TYR A 297 -22.83 -1.03 -8.99
C TYR A 297 -22.47 0.12 -9.94
N PRO A 298 -22.94 0.13 -11.20
CA PRO A 298 -22.51 1.09 -12.22
C PRO A 298 -22.76 2.56 -11.86
N GLU A 299 -23.86 2.83 -11.14
CA GLU A 299 -24.19 4.18 -10.65
C GLU A 299 -23.16 4.72 -9.66
N ARG A 300 -22.57 3.82 -8.85
CA ARG A 300 -21.52 4.09 -7.86
C ARG A 300 -20.12 3.81 -8.41
N GLY A 301 -19.96 3.74 -9.73
CA GLY A 301 -18.68 3.38 -10.33
C GLY A 301 -17.50 4.23 -9.86
N ILE A 302 -16.35 3.58 -9.72
CA ILE A 302 -15.05 4.14 -9.36
C ILE A 302 -14.15 3.96 -10.58
N LEU A 303 -13.76 5.07 -11.21
CA LEU A 303 -12.93 5.05 -12.42
C LEU A 303 -11.66 5.83 -12.16
N TYR A 304 -10.53 5.30 -12.62
CA TYR A 304 -9.24 5.95 -12.52
C TYR A 304 -8.30 5.45 -13.61
N ASP A 305 -7.28 6.25 -13.91
CA ASP A 305 -6.22 5.95 -14.89
C ASP A 305 -4.83 6.25 -14.29
N GLY A 306 -3.76 6.08 -15.06
CA GLY A 306 -2.39 6.50 -14.73
C GLY A 306 -1.54 5.44 -14.03
N LEU A 307 -2.12 4.31 -13.64
CA LEU A 307 -1.38 3.19 -13.06
C LEU A 307 -0.79 2.29 -14.15
N PRO A 308 0.44 1.77 -13.98
CA PRO A 308 0.97 0.77 -14.89
C PRO A 308 0.18 -0.53 -14.85
N GLY A 309 0.16 -1.23 -15.99
CA GLY A 309 -0.24 -2.62 -16.04
C GLY A 309 0.89 -3.59 -15.66
N TYR A 310 0.58 -4.89 -15.65
CA TYR A 310 1.57 -5.94 -15.45
C TYR A 310 2.73 -5.86 -16.45
N GLY A 311 2.43 -5.80 -17.76
CA GLY A 311 3.45 -5.76 -18.81
C GLY A 311 4.33 -4.50 -18.79
N ASP A 312 3.79 -3.39 -18.28
CA ASP A 312 4.53 -2.16 -18.05
C ASP A 312 5.62 -2.34 -16.98
N LEU A 313 5.25 -2.95 -15.85
CA LEU A 313 6.18 -3.23 -14.76
C LEU A 313 7.18 -4.34 -15.12
N GLU A 314 6.76 -5.34 -15.88
CA GLU A 314 7.63 -6.39 -16.40
C GLU A 314 8.72 -5.82 -17.31
N SER A 315 8.33 -4.99 -18.27
CA SER A 315 9.24 -4.49 -19.31
C SER A 315 10.11 -3.32 -18.86
N ARG A 316 9.62 -2.47 -17.94
CA ARG A 316 10.29 -1.21 -17.55
C ARG A 316 10.80 -1.20 -16.12
N GLY A 317 10.40 -2.17 -15.29
CA GLY A 317 10.74 -2.23 -13.87
C GLY A 317 9.99 -1.19 -13.03
N LEU A 318 10.08 -1.34 -11.70
CA LEU A 318 9.47 -0.41 -10.74
C LEU A 318 10.12 0.97 -10.79
N GLU A 319 11.42 1.01 -11.02
CA GLU A 319 12.25 2.21 -11.07
C GLU A 319 11.66 3.28 -11.98
N GLN A 320 11.01 2.88 -13.09
CA GLN A 320 10.44 3.83 -14.05
C GLN A 320 9.18 4.55 -13.56
N PHE A 321 8.53 4.03 -12.52
CA PHE A 321 7.25 4.53 -12.00
C PHE A 321 7.37 5.17 -10.61
N PHE A 322 8.58 5.21 -10.06
CA PHE A 322 8.89 5.87 -8.80
C PHE A 322 9.65 7.18 -9.02
#